data_AF-A0A8T9CAE5-F1
#
_entry.id   AF-A0A8T9CAE5-F1
#
_cell.length_a   1.000
_cell.length_b   1.000
_cell.length_c   1.000
_cell.angle_alpha   90.00
_cell.angle_beta   90.00
_cell.angle_gamma   90.00
#
_symmetry.space_group_name_H-M   'P 1'
#
loop_
_entity.id
_entity.type
_entity.pdbx_description
1 polymer ?
#
loop_
_entity_poly.entity_id
_entity_poly.type
_entity_poly.pdbx_seq_one_letter_code
_entity_poly.pdbx_strand_id
1 'polypeptide(L)'
;CNVADVGPWTCISDSCSEVEAAEATSTTEFLDEVLDIACFVAVDPTNKLVVVAFRGTDTLRNWLEDILFLRVACSFGSGCTAHAGFLLSWASVQSDVFDGVASAVASNPEYEIIVTGHSLGGAIATLAGASLRDAGYLCDIYTYGSPRIGNDVFANDVTAQAGSEYRVTHFDDPVPRLPPILDSDMSAPSIGSQMGLPPRTITRLPILKYVKESQIRSATRGLEDSM
;
A
#
# COMPACT_ATOMS: atom_id res chain seq x y z
N CYS A 1 -12.56 17.23 -5.01
CA CYS A 1 -13.64 16.45 -4.36
C CYS A 1 -14.15 17.22 -3.14
N ASN A 2 -15.46 17.30 -2.91
CA ASN A 2 -16.05 18.07 -1.80
C ASN A 2 -16.23 17.13 -0.60
N VAL A 3 -15.82 17.56 0.61
CA VAL A 3 -15.88 16.76 1.86
C VAL A 3 -17.32 16.40 2.27
N ALA A 4 -18.33 16.94 1.57
CA ALA A 4 -19.74 16.63 1.79
C ALA A 4 -20.24 15.38 1.06
N ASP A 5 -19.44 14.80 0.16
CA ASP A 5 -19.85 13.64 -0.66
C ASP A 5 -19.29 12.30 -0.15
N VAL A 6 -18.72 12.27 1.06
CA VAL A 6 -18.09 11.06 1.60
C VAL A 6 -19.13 10.17 2.28
N GLY A 7 -19.30 8.96 1.74
CA GLY A 7 -20.33 7.98 2.12
C GLY A 7 -19.74 6.64 2.61
N PRO A 8 -20.61 5.69 2.99
CA PRO A 8 -20.19 4.33 3.32
C PRO A 8 -19.49 3.70 2.11
N TRP A 9 -18.45 2.92 2.36
CA TRP A 9 -17.77 2.19 1.29
C TRP A 9 -18.73 1.23 0.61
N THR A 10 -18.69 1.20 -0.72
CA THR A 10 -19.43 0.24 -1.54
C THR A 10 -18.56 -0.18 -2.72
N CYS A 11 -18.57 -1.46 -3.06
CA CYS A 11 -17.93 -1.97 -4.26
C CYS A 11 -18.97 -2.39 -5.30
N ILE A 12 -18.62 -2.25 -6.57
CA ILE A 12 -19.47 -2.63 -7.71
C ILE A 12 -19.65 -4.18 -7.80
N SER A 13 -19.05 -4.94 -6.87
CA SER A 13 -19.19 -6.39 -6.71
C SER A 13 -19.05 -6.82 -5.25
N ASP A 14 -19.37 -8.09 -4.94
CA ASP A 14 -19.15 -8.75 -3.62
C ASP A 14 -17.66 -8.78 -3.17
N SER A 15 -16.77 -8.13 -3.92
CA SER A 15 -15.35 -8.02 -3.65
C SER A 15 -15.09 -7.35 -2.31
N CYS A 16 -15.97 -6.47 -1.81
CA CYS A 16 -15.82 -5.79 -0.52
C CYS A 16 -16.88 -5.93 0.56
N SER A 17 -17.65 -7.01 0.49
CA SER A 17 -18.70 -7.32 1.46
C SER A 17 -18.31 -7.18 2.93
N GLU A 18 -17.07 -7.56 3.31
CA GLU A 18 -16.63 -7.43 4.69
C GLU A 18 -16.35 -5.97 5.09
N VAL A 19 -15.86 -5.14 4.17
CA VAL A 19 -15.61 -3.72 4.46
C VAL A 19 -16.89 -2.91 4.49
N GLU A 20 -17.81 -3.23 3.59
CA GLU A 20 -19.17 -2.69 3.62
C GLU A 20 -19.85 -3.02 4.95
N ALA A 21 -19.65 -4.24 5.46
CA ALA A 21 -20.16 -4.67 6.75
C ALA A 21 -19.47 -4.00 7.95
N ALA A 22 -18.27 -3.45 7.77
CA ALA A 22 -17.52 -2.76 8.82
C ALA A 22 -17.95 -1.30 9.01
N GLU A 23 -18.86 -0.78 8.17
CA GLU A 23 -19.31 0.61 8.14
C GLU A 23 -18.14 1.60 7.95
N ALA A 24 -17.10 1.16 7.22
CA ALA A 24 -15.95 2.00 6.92
C ALA A 24 -16.39 3.23 6.12
N THR A 25 -15.95 4.40 6.57
CA THR A 25 -16.28 5.68 5.93
C THR A 25 -14.99 6.38 5.55
N SER A 26 -14.88 6.77 4.29
CA SER A 26 -13.77 7.61 3.86
C SER A 26 -13.85 8.95 4.58
N THR A 27 -12.73 9.46 5.04
CA THR A 27 -12.63 10.82 5.60
C THR A 27 -12.04 11.76 4.57
N THR A 28 -11.24 11.25 3.64
CA THR A 28 -10.64 12.04 2.57
C THR A 28 -10.27 11.17 1.39
N GLU A 29 -10.60 11.63 0.20
CA GLU A 29 -10.26 10.98 -1.08
C GLU A 29 -9.45 11.94 -1.94
N PHE A 30 -8.41 11.41 -2.56
CA PHE A 30 -7.46 12.17 -3.36
C PHE A 30 -7.34 11.54 -4.73
N LEU A 31 -7.36 12.39 -5.75
CA LEU A 31 -7.15 12.02 -7.13
C LEU A 31 -6.17 13.03 -7.76
N ASP A 32 -5.00 12.54 -8.13
CA ASP A 32 -4.08 13.24 -9.01
C ASP A 32 -4.35 12.77 -10.45
N GLU A 33 -5.13 13.56 -11.19
CA GLU A 33 -5.50 13.24 -12.58
C GLU A 33 -4.28 13.25 -13.53
N VAL A 34 -3.20 13.96 -13.18
CA VAL A 34 -2.01 14.08 -14.02
C VAL A 34 -1.14 12.83 -13.90
N LEU A 35 -1.00 12.31 -12.68
CA LEU A 35 -0.23 11.11 -12.39
C LEU A 35 -1.09 9.84 -12.29
N ASP A 36 -2.40 9.95 -12.47
CA ASP A 36 -3.41 8.89 -12.35
C ASP A 36 -3.35 8.15 -11.00
N ILE A 37 -3.08 8.91 -9.93
CA ILE A 37 -2.98 8.37 -8.57
C ILE A 37 -4.30 8.62 -7.84
N ALA A 38 -4.91 7.54 -7.36
CA ALA A 38 -6.06 7.61 -6.47
C ALA A 38 -5.69 7.00 -5.11
N CYS A 39 -6.01 7.70 -4.04
CA CYS A 39 -5.87 7.18 -2.68
C CYS A 39 -6.93 7.77 -1.76
N PHE A 40 -7.09 7.16 -0.59
CA PHE A 40 -7.98 7.69 0.43
C PHE A 40 -7.47 7.39 1.83
N VAL A 41 -8.01 8.12 2.80
CA VAL A 41 -7.95 7.82 4.23
C VAL A 41 -9.36 7.54 4.70
N ALA A 42 -9.55 6.48 5.47
CA ALA A 42 -10.84 6.10 6.03
C ALA A 42 -10.75 5.61 7.45
N VAL A 43 -11.91 5.57 8.09
CA VAL A 43 -12.06 5.07 9.45
C VAL A 43 -13.00 3.87 9.42
N ASP A 44 -12.52 2.77 9.97
CA ASP A 44 -13.28 1.56 10.24
C ASP A 44 -13.57 1.50 11.75
N PRO A 45 -14.79 1.85 12.18
CA PRO A 45 -15.15 1.84 13.60
C PRO A 45 -15.28 0.43 14.18
N THR A 46 -15.59 -0.56 13.34
CA THR A 46 -15.81 -1.96 13.74
C THR A 46 -14.50 -2.60 14.18
N ASN A 47 -13.46 -2.44 13.38
CA ASN A 47 -12.13 -2.98 13.64
C ASN A 47 -11.20 -1.98 14.35
N LYS A 48 -11.67 -0.75 14.60
CA LYS A 48 -10.89 0.35 15.16
C LYS A 48 -9.64 0.66 14.35
N LEU A 49 -9.81 0.89 13.05
CA LEU A 49 -8.70 1.14 12.12
C LEU A 49 -8.82 2.52 11.46
N VAL A 50 -7.67 3.16 11.25
CA VAL A 50 -7.48 4.19 10.23
C VAL A 50 -6.81 3.53 9.03
N VAL A 51 -7.48 3.49 7.89
CA VAL A 51 -7.00 2.82 6.68
C VAL A 51 -6.57 3.86 5.66
N VAL A 52 -5.32 3.76 5.20
CA VAL A 52 -4.79 4.52 4.07
C VAL A 52 -4.62 3.56 2.91
N ALA A 53 -5.35 3.76 1.82
CA ALA A 53 -5.28 2.87 0.66
C ALA A 53 -4.88 3.61 -0.61
N PHE A 54 -4.04 2.96 -1.42
CA PHE A 54 -3.59 3.46 -2.71
C PHE A 54 -4.03 2.52 -3.83
N ARG A 55 -4.62 3.09 -4.88
CA ARG A 55 -5.00 2.37 -6.09
C ARG A 55 -3.76 1.95 -6.88
N GLY A 56 -3.85 0.80 -7.55
CA GLY A 56 -2.95 0.43 -8.63
C GLY A 56 -3.21 1.22 -9.92
N THR A 57 -2.60 0.78 -11.02
CA THR A 57 -2.92 1.28 -12.36
C THR A 57 -3.94 0.35 -13.01
N ASP A 58 -4.96 0.92 -13.67
CA ASP A 58 -6.01 0.15 -14.33
C ASP A 58 -5.49 -0.69 -15.52
N THR A 59 -4.31 -0.32 -16.04
CA THR A 59 -3.64 -1.01 -17.16
C THR A 59 -2.28 -1.58 -16.76
N LEU A 60 -2.28 -2.48 -15.77
CA LEU A 60 -1.05 -3.12 -15.27
C LEU A 60 -0.16 -3.73 -16.35
N ARG A 61 -0.72 -4.28 -17.44
CA ARG A 61 0.09 -4.81 -18.55
C ARG A 61 0.85 -3.70 -19.28
N ASN A 62 0.18 -2.60 -19.61
CA ASN A 62 0.82 -1.46 -20.25
C ASN A 62 1.87 -0.86 -19.32
N TRP A 63 1.54 -0.74 -18.03
CA TRP A 63 2.51 -0.33 -17.02
C TRP A 63 3.77 -1.22 -17.08
N LEU A 64 3.63 -2.54 -17.06
CA LEU A 64 4.78 -3.46 -17.13
C LEU A 64 5.64 -3.30 -18.39
N GLU A 65 5.02 -2.96 -19.52
CA GLU A 65 5.71 -2.75 -20.80
C GLU A 65 6.43 -1.38 -20.85
N ASP A 66 5.87 -0.36 -20.22
CA ASP A 66 6.35 1.03 -20.29
C ASP A 66 7.27 1.44 -19.11
N ILE A 67 7.52 0.57 -18.13
CA ILE A 67 8.37 0.95 -16.98
C ILE A 67 9.80 1.29 -17.40
N LEU A 68 10.16 2.54 -17.15
CA LEU A 68 11.54 2.97 -16.99
C LEU A 68 11.98 2.76 -15.54
N PHE A 69 12.88 1.79 -15.31
CA PHE A 69 13.45 1.49 -13.98
C PHE A 69 14.47 2.53 -13.50
N LEU A 70 14.14 3.81 -13.57
CA LEU A 70 14.98 4.90 -13.10
C LEU A 70 14.95 4.93 -11.56
N ARG A 71 16.12 4.77 -10.94
CA ARG A 71 16.31 4.98 -9.50
C ARG A 71 16.91 6.36 -9.25
N VAL A 72 16.37 7.08 -8.28
CA VAL A 72 16.89 8.38 -7.80
C VAL A 72 17.13 8.30 -6.29
N ALA A 73 17.89 9.26 -5.75
CA ALA A 73 18.17 9.30 -4.32
C ALA A 73 16.88 9.44 -3.49
N CYS A 74 16.82 8.77 -2.33
CA CYS A 74 15.73 8.86 -1.37
C CYS A 74 16.23 9.22 0.04
N SER A 75 15.29 9.56 0.94
CA SER A 75 15.56 10.06 2.29
C SER A 75 15.70 8.98 3.37
N PHE A 76 15.42 7.71 3.05
CA PHE A 76 15.42 6.56 3.98
C PHE A 76 16.85 6.03 4.25
N GLY A 77 17.81 6.93 4.46
CA GLY A 77 19.20 6.58 4.76
C GLY A 77 20.24 7.01 3.72
N SER A 78 21.52 6.96 4.12
CA SER A 78 22.64 7.36 3.25
C SER A 78 22.85 6.35 2.13
N GLY A 79 22.86 6.81 0.87
CA GLY A 79 22.94 5.93 -0.29
C GLY A 79 21.62 5.26 -0.68
N CYS A 80 20.51 5.67 -0.06
CA CYS A 80 19.16 5.25 -0.43
C CYS A 80 18.87 5.63 -1.88
N THR A 81 18.38 4.67 -2.67
CA THR A 81 17.77 4.96 -3.98
C THR A 81 16.45 4.23 -4.13
N ALA A 82 15.46 4.89 -4.72
CA ALA A 82 14.14 4.32 -5.00
C ALA A 82 13.64 4.74 -6.39
N HIS A 83 12.65 4.00 -6.90
CA HIS A 83 12.07 4.21 -8.22
C HIS A 83 11.48 5.61 -8.34
N ALA A 84 11.94 6.38 -9.32
CA ALA A 84 11.59 7.79 -9.48
C ALA A 84 10.08 8.01 -9.63
N GLY A 85 9.40 7.13 -10.38
CA GLY A 85 7.95 7.21 -10.55
C GLY A 85 7.20 7.03 -9.23
N PHE A 86 7.62 6.10 -8.37
CA PHE A 86 6.91 5.85 -7.10
C PHE A 86 7.15 6.99 -6.11
N LEU A 87 8.37 7.53 -6.08
CA LEU A 87 8.68 8.71 -5.28
C LEU A 87 7.87 9.93 -5.74
N LEU A 88 7.72 10.13 -7.06
CA LEU A 88 6.93 11.21 -7.62
C LEU A 88 5.44 11.05 -7.28
N SER A 89 4.88 9.85 -7.47
CA SER A 89 3.49 9.54 -7.11
C SER A 89 3.23 9.71 -5.62
N TRP A 90 4.16 9.30 -4.75
CA TRP A 90 4.01 9.54 -3.31
C TRP A 90 4.08 11.04 -2.98
N ALA A 91 5.06 11.75 -3.55
CA ALA A 91 5.24 13.17 -3.29
C ALA A 91 4.01 14.01 -3.68
N SER A 92 3.26 13.61 -4.72
CA SER A 92 2.08 14.39 -5.16
C SER A 92 0.89 14.29 -4.20
N VAL A 93 0.76 13.21 -3.44
CA VAL A 93 -0.33 12.98 -2.48
C VAL A 93 0.12 13.01 -1.02
N GLN A 94 1.40 13.30 -0.76
CA GLN A 94 2.00 13.20 0.58
C GLN A 94 1.31 14.11 1.60
N SER A 95 1.22 15.42 1.32
CA SER A 95 0.63 16.39 2.27
C SER A 95 -0.80 16.02 2.65
N ASP A 96 -1.55 15.65 1.63
CA ASP A 96 -2.95 15.27 1.68
C ASP A 96 -3.17 14.02 2.56
N VAL A 97 -2.35 12.98 2.36
CA VAL A 97 -2.38 11.78 3.21
C VAL A 97 -2.00 12.11 4.66
N PHE A 98 -0.98 12.94 4.88
CA PHE A 98 -0.58 13.35 6.23
C PHE A 98 -1.70 14.10 6.96
N ASP A 99 -2.36 15.04 6.29
CA ASP A 99 -3.48 15.80 6.85
C ASP A 99 -4.67 14.89 7.16
N GLY A 100 -5.00 13.97 6.24
CA GLY A 100 -6.05 12.98 6.43
C GLY A 100 -5.79 12.05 7.62
N VAL A 101 -4.58 11.49 7.73
CA VAL A 101 -4.19 10.62 8.84
C VAL A 101 -4.19 11.40 10.17
N ALA A 102 -3.64 12.61 10.20
CA ALA A 102 -3.62 13.44 11.40
C ALA A 102 -5.04 13.72 11.91
N SER A 103 -5.96 14.07 11.01
CA SER A 103 -7.37 14.31 11.33
C SER A 103 -8.08 13.04 11.85
N ALA A 104 -7.88 11.91 11.17
CA ALA A 104 -8.49 10.63 11.54
C ALA A 104 -7.99 10.14 12.91
N VAL A 105 -6.69 10.24 13.17
CA VAL A 105 -6.07 9.85 14.45
C VAL A 105 -6.48 10.79 15.58
N ALA A 106 -6.56 12.10 15.33
CA ALA A 106 -7.03 13.06 16.34
C ALA A 106 -8.46 12.75 16.80
N SER A 107 -9.30 12.28 15.89
CA SER A 107 -10.69 11.89 16.17
C SER A 107 -10.79 10.48 16.77
N ASN A 108 -9.82 9.60 16.51
CA ASN A 108 -9.83 8.19 16.87
C ASN A 108 -8.48 7.74 17.47
N PRO A 109 -8.07 8.26 18.65
CA PRO A 109 -6.71 8.08 19.18
C PRO A 109 -6.37 6.64 19.59
N GLU A 110 -7.36 5.76 19.72
CA GLU A 110 -7.18 4.34 20.04
C GLU A 110 -7.07 3.44 18.80
N TYR A 111 -7.20 4.00 17.59
CA TYR A 111 -7.30 3.20 16.36
C TYR A 111 -5.92 2.88 15.80
N GLU A 112 -5.75 1.67 15.27
CA GLU A 112 -4.52 1.26 14.61
C GLU A 112 -4.48 1.83 13.18
N ILE A 113 -3.29 2.19 12.70
CA ILE A 113 -3.13 2.68 11.33
C ILE A 113 -2.69 1.53 10.44
N ILE A 114 -3.42 1.32 9.35
CA ILE A 114 -3.09 0.36 8.30
C ILE A 114 -2.85 1.12 7.01
N VAL A 115 -1.72 0.85 6.36
CA VAL A 115 -1.40 1.38 5.03
C VAL A 115 -1.41 0.24 4.03
N THR A 116 -2.12 0.40 2.92
CA THR A 116 -2.32 -0.68 1.96
C THR A 116 -2.36 -0.26 0.50
N GLY A 117 -2.04 -1.21 -0.38
CA GLY A 117 -2.19 -1.05 -1.82
C GLY A 117 -1.94 -2.33 -2.61
N HIS A 118 -2.52 -2.37 -3.81
CA HIS A 118 -2.32 -3.45 -4.79
C HIS A 118 -1.44 -2.97 -5.95
N SER A 119 -0.58 -3.86 -6.46
CA SER A 119 0.27 -3.61 -7.61
C SER A 119 1.10 -2.32 -7.46
N LEU A 120 0.97 -1.35 -8.37
CA LEU A 120 1.59 -0.02 -8.26
C LEU A 120 1.27 0.66 -6.92
N GLY A 121 0.02 0.59 -6.48
CA GLY A 121 -0.43 1.16 -5.21
C GLY A 121 0.29 0.55 -4.01
N GLY A 122 0.72 -0.71 -4.09
CA GLY A 122 1.53 -1.34 -3.06
C GLY A 122 2.91 -0.68 -2.88
N ALA A 123 3.52 -0.22 -3.97
CA ALA A 123 4.79 0.50 -3.90
C ALA A 123 4.63 1.87 -3.22
N ILE A 124 3.55 2.59 -3.58
CA ILE A 124 3.22 3.89 -2.98
C ILE A 124 2.85 3.72 -1.51
N ALA A 125 2.06 2.69 -1.17
CA ALA A 125 1.71 2.34 0.20
C ALA A 125 2.94 2.06 1.08
N THR A 126 3.97 1.42 0.53
CA THR A 126 5.23 1.17 1.25
C THR A 126 5.96 2.48 1.56
N LEU A 127 6.06 3.38 0.57
CA LEU A 127 6.67 4.72 0.76
C LEU A 127 5.88 5.57 1.75
N ALA A 128 4.56 5.53 1.67
CA ALA A 128 3.66 6.25 2.55
C ALA A 128 3.76 5.76 3.99
N GLY A 129 3.68 4.44 4.20
CA GLY A 129 3.81 3.82 5.52
C GLY A 129 5.17 4.10 6.14
N ALA A 130 6.26 4.01 5.36
CA ALA A 130 7.59 4.34 5.85
C ALA A 130 7.71 5.83 6.26
N SER A 131 7.15 6.73 5.46
CA SER A 131 7.15 8.17 5.76
C SER A 131 6.31 8.50 7.01
N LEU A 132 5.16 7.84 7.18
CA LEU A 132 4.31 7.99 8.36
C LEU A 132 5.03 7.51 9.63
N ARG A 133 5.76 6.40 9.55
CA ARG A 133 6.58 5.89 10.66
C ARG A 133 7.70 6.85 11.03
N ASP A 134 8.40 7.42 10.05
CA ASP A 134 9.43 8.45 10.29
C ASP A 134 8.86 9.70 10.98
N ALA A 135 7.58 10.03 10.70
CA ALA A 135 6.87 11.12 11.35
C ALA A 135 6.26 10.75 12.72
N GLY A 136 6.45 9.52 13.20
CA GLY A 136 6.03 9.06 14.52
C GLY A 136 4.68 8.33 14.58
N TYR A 137 4.05 8.04 13.44
CA TYR A 137 2.83 7.22 13.40
C TYR A 137 3.19 5.73 13.35
N LEU A 138 2.78 4.96 14.38
CA LEU A 138 2.90 3.51 14.33
C LEU A 138 1.83 2.95 13.39
N CYS A 139 2.26 2.34 12.29
CA CYS A 139 1.36 1.72 11.32
C CYS A 139 1.88 0.37 10.82
N ASP A 140 0.97 -0.52 10.42
CA ASP A 140 1.31 -1.71 9.67
C ASP A 140 1.10 -1.48 8.17
N ILE A 141 1.94 -2.10 7.36
CA ILE A 141 1.90 -2.02 5.89
C ILE A 141 1.48 -3.37 5.32
N TYR A 142 0.45 -3.38 4.49
CA TYR A 142 -0.04 -4.57 3.80
C TYR A 142 -0.06 -4.31 2.29
N THR A 143 0.74 -5.03 1.52
CA THR A 143 0.80 -4.84 0.07
C THR A 143 0.58 -6.13 -0.68
N TYR A 144 -0.01 -6.02 -1.87
CA TYR A 144 -0.43 -7.17 -2.69
C TYR A 144 0.10 -7.00 -4.10
N GLY A 145 0.87 -7.96 -4.60
CA GLY A 145 1.45 -7.85 -5.94
C GLY A 145 2.40 -6.65 -6.11
N SER A 146 2.93 -6.10 -5.02
CA SER A 146 3.77 -4.88 -5.08
C SER A 146 5.10 -5.14 -5.79
N PRO A 147 5.56 -4.25 -6.69
CA PRO A 147 6.92 -4.30 -7.22
C PRO A 147 7.94 -3.97 -6.13
N ARG A 148 9.23 -4.16 -6.44
CA ARG A 148 10.34 -3.64 -5.62
C ARG A 148 10.40 -2.13 -5.77
N ILE A 149 10.68 -1.43 -4.67
CA ILE A 149 10.57 0.03 -4.59
C ILE A 149 11.94 0.69 -4.70
N GLY A 150 12.96 0.15 -4.01
CA GLY A 150 14.29 0.75 -3.96
C GLY A 150 15.40 -0.27 -3.76
N ASN A 151 16.60 0.24 -3.52
CA ASN A 151 17.78 -0.55 -3.23
C ASN A 151 17.77 -1.12 -1.80
N ASP A 152 18.82 -1.87 -1.46
CA ASP A 152 18.92 -2.54 -0.16
C ASP A 152 18.95 -1.59 1.02
N VAL A 153 19.48 -0.37 0.84
CA VAL A 153 19.44 0.66 1.88
C VAL A 153 18.00 1.01 2.22
N PHE A 154 17.19 1.32 1.19
CA PHE A 154 15.76 1.57 1.38
C PHE A 154 15.05 0.38 2.01
N ALA A 155 15.27 -0.83 1.47
CA ALA A 155 14.65 -2.06 1.94
C ALA A 155 14.93 -2.34 3.43
N ASN A 156 16.19 -2.20 3.84
CA ASN A 156 16.61 -2.44 5.21
C ASN A 156 16.09 -1.35 6.16
N ASP A 157 16.05 -0.09 5.72
CA ASP A 157 15.52 1.01 6.52
C ASP A 157 14.03 0.76 6.85
N VAL A 158 13.19 0.52 5.83
CA VAL A 158 11.76 0.22 6.02
C VAL A 158 11.54 -1.02 6.89
N THR A 159 12.34 -2.08 6.67
CA THR A 159 12.25 -3.32 7.47
C THR A 159 12.64 -3.10 8.94
N ALA A 160 13.54 -2.14 9.21
CA ALA A 160 14.01 -1.84 10.55
C ALA A 160 13.08 -0.90 11.34
N GLN A 161 12.16 -0.20 10.67
CA GLN A 161 11.18 0.65 11.33
C GLN A 161 10.23 -0.15 12.22
N ALA A 162 9.70 0.52 13.25
CA ALA A 162 8.66 -0.07 14.10
C ALA A 162 7.33 -0.21 13.34
N GLY A 163 6.69 -1.37 13.47
CA GLY A 163 5.49 -1.74 12.74
C GLY A 163 5.70 -3.00 11.89
N SER A 164 4.63 -3.63 11.46
CA SER A 164 4.70 -4.84 10.64
C SER A 164 4.66 -4.50 9.16
N GLU A 165 5.40 -5.24 8.34
CA GLU A 165 5.32 -5.13 6.88
C GLU A 165 5.00 -6.50 6.29
N TYR A 166 3.89 -6.58 5.57
CA TYR A 166 3.40 -7.78 4.91
C TYR A 166 3.30 -7.56 3.41
N ARG A 167 4.22 -8.17 2.66
CA ARG A 167 4.23 -8.14 1.20
C ARG A 167 3.74 -9.47 0.63
N VAL A 168 2.50 -9.50 0.15
CA VAL A 168 1.84 -10.69 -0.39
C VAL A 168 2.09 -10.80 -1.90
N THR A 169 2.51 -11.98 -2.36
CA THR A 169 2.76 -12.29 -3.77
C THR A 169 1.99 -13.54 -4.21
N HIS A 170 1.78 -13.71 -5.52
CA HIS A 170 0.94 -14.80 -6.05
C HIS A 170 1.56 -15.49 -7.27
N PHE A 171 1.94 -16.77 -7.12
CA PHE A 171 2.45 -17.65 -8.18
C PHE A 171 3.41 -16.98 -9.17
N ASP A 172 2.96 -16.81 -10.41
CA ASP A 172 3.69 -16.28 -11.56
C ASP A 172 3.37 -14.82 -11.85
N ASP A 173 2.81 -14.11 -10.87
CA ASP A 173 2.70 -12.66 -10.92
C ASP A 173 4.10 -12.04 -11.19
N PRO A 174 4.28 -11.35 -12.32
CA PRO A 174 5.55 -10.76 -12.68
C PRO A 174 5.84 -9.46 -11.91
N VAL A 175 4.82 -8.79 -11.36
CA VAL A 175 4.97 -7.46 -10.76
C VAL A 175 5.96 -7.47 -9.58
N PRO A 176 5.87 -8.40 -8.60
CA PRO A 176 6.82 -8.45 -7.48
C PRO A 176 8.26 -8.79 -7.86
N ARG A 177 8.49 -9.17 -9.12
CA ARG A 177 9.80 -9.50 -9.68
C ARG A 177 10.43 -8.32 -10.43
N LEU A 178 9.78 -7.16 -10.47
CA LEU A 178 10.29 -5.93 -11.06
C LEU A 178 10.48 -4.83 -10.01
N PRO A 179 11.39 -3.86 -10.22
CA PRO A 179 12.51 -3.88 -11.17
C PRO A 179 13.39 -5.13 -11.00
N PRO A 180 14.03 -5.67 -12.07
CA PRO A 180 14.93 -6.82 -11.96
C PRO A 180 16.06 -6.56 -10.96
N ILE A 181 16.53 -7.61 -10.30
CA ILE A 181 17.72 -7.52 -9.46
C ILE A 181 18.93 -7.38 -10.39
N LEU A 182 19.65 -6.28 -10.30
CA LEU A 182 20.93 -6.10 -10.98
C LEU A 182 22.06 -6.69 -10.11
N ASP A 183 23.20 -7.06 -10.70
CA ASP A 183 24.34 -7.62 -9.94
C ASP A 183 24.83 -6.71 -8.79
N SER A 184 24.59 -5.40 -8.87
CA SER A 184 24.86 -4.43 -7.80
C SER A 184 23.96 -4.57 -6.58
N ASP A 185 22.81 -5.26 -6.71
CA ASP A 185 21.77 -5.43 -5.69
C ASP A 185 21.73 -6.88 -5.15
N MET A 186 22.54 -7.81 -5.70
CA MET A 186 22.56 -9.24 -5.34
C MET A 186 23.22 -9.55 -3.97
N SER A 187 23.72 -8.53 -3.26
CA SER A 187 24.47 -8.72 -2.01
C SER A 187 23.60 -8.71 -0.73
N ALA A 188 22.27 -8.50 -0.83
CA ALA A 188 21.41 -8.35 0.33
C ALA A 188 20.24 -9.35 0.39
N PRO A 189 19.80 -9.70 1.62
CA PRO A 189 18.64 -10.56 1.83
C PRO A 189 17.34 -9.85 1.41
N SER A 190 16.43 -10.60 0.81
CA SER A 190 15.08 -10.15 0.45
C SER A 190 14.33 -9.52 1.63
N ILE A 191 13.65 -8.39 1.39
CA ILE A 191 12.67 -7.76 2.31
C ILE A 191 11.77 -8.84 2.92
N GLY A 192 11.56 -8.71 4.24
CA GLY A 192 10.79 -9.56 5.16
C GLY A 192 10.05 -10.76 4.57
N SER A 193 10.31 -11.95 5.14
CA SER A 193 9.61 -13.24 4.90
C SER A 193 8.73 -13.24 3.65
N GLN A 194 9.33 -13.35 2.46
CA GLN A 194 8.59 -13.54 1.22
C GLN A 194 7.70 -14.78 1.40
N MET A 195 6.41 -14.55 1.65
CA MET A 195 5.45 -15.63 1.78
C MET A 195 5.06 -16.07 0.36
N GLY A 196 6.02 -16.68 -0.34
CA GLY A 196 5.75 -17.36 -1.60
C GLY A 196 4.81 -18.53 -1.30
N LEU A 197 3.55 -18.42 -1.73
CA LEU A 197 2.56 -19.47 -1.53
C LEU A 197 2.74 -20.53 -2.63
N PRO A 198 3.14 -21.78 -2.30
CA PRO A 198 3.04 -22.89 -3.25
C PRO A 198 1.58 -23.32 -3.43
N PRO A 199 1.23 -23.97 -4.57
CA PRO A 199 -0.13 -24.43 -4.82
C PRO A 199 -0.44 -25.57 -3.85
N ARG A 200 -1.36 -25.30 -2.91
CA ARG A 200 -1.84 -26.21 -1.87
C ARG A 200 -0.81 -26.49 -0.78
N THR A 201 -0.77 -25.65 0.26
CA THR A 201 -0.78 -26.05 1.69
C THR A 201 -0.64 -24.77 2.54
N ILE A 202 -1.76 -24.33 3.11
CA ILE A 202 -1.79 -23.34 4.19
C ILE A 202 -1.38 -24.08 5.45
N THR A 203 -0.23 -23.74 6.05
CA THR A 203 0.12 -24.26 7.38
C THR A 203 0.43 -23.15 8.37
N ARG A 204 -0.55 -23.00 9.28
CA ARG A 204 -0.52 -22.47 10.65
C ARG A 204 -0.03 -21.03 10.86
N LEU A 205 -0.95 -20.08 10.67
CA LEU A 205 -1.26 -19.10 11.71
C LEU A 205 -2.79 -19.08 11.88
N PRO A 206 -3.32 -19.47 13.05
CA PRO A 206 -4.76 -19.54 13.27
C PRO A 206 -5.32 -18.11 13.42
N ILE A 207 -6.44 -17.82 12.74
CA ILE A 207 -7.35 -16.67 12.95
C ILE A 207 -7.06 -15.36 12.18
N LEU A 208 -5.81 -14.96 11.89
CA LEU A 208 -5.53 -13.62 11.30
C LEU A 208 -5.57 -13.52 9.75
N LYS A 209 -5.72 -14.63 9.02
CA LYS A 209 -5.56 -14.69 7.55
C LYS A 209 -6.83 -14.52 6.70
N TYR A 210 -8.01 -14.47 7.31
CA TYR A 210 -9.27 -14.44 6.56
C TYR A 210 -10.09 -13.17 6.75
N VAL A 211 -9.73 -12.30 7.70
CA VAL A 211 -10.47 -11.06 7.98
C VAL A 211 -9.73 -9.83 7.43
N LYS A 212 -8.39 -9.75 7.50
CA LYS A 212 -7.63 -8.60 6.95
C LYS A 212 -7.33 -8.71 5.44
N GLU A 213 -7.23 -9.92 4.86
CA GLU A 213 -6.89 -10.09 3.43
C GLU A 213 -8.09 -9.88 2.49
N SER A 214 -9.28 -10.35 2.91
CA SER A 214 -10.57 -10.11 2.26
C SER A 214 -10.92 -8.63 2.24
N GLN A 215 -10.91 -7.96 3.40
CA GLN A 215 -11.17 -6.52 3.60
C GLN A 215 -10.24 -5.60 2.80
N ILE A 216 -9.04 -6.06 2.43
CA ILE A 216 -8.08 -5.24 1.71
C ILE A 216 -8.07 -5.52 0.21
N ARG A 217 -8.20 -6.80 -0.23
CA ARG A 217 -8.42 -7.14 -1.64
C ARG A 217 -9.71 -6.51 -2.18
N SER A 218 -10.71 -6.41 -1.31
CA SER A 218 -11.90 -5.58 -1.40
C SER A 218 -11.65 -4.14 -1.84
N ALA A 219 -10.92 -3.41 -1.00
CA ALA A 219 -10.69 -1.98 -1.11
C ALA A 219 -9.91 -1.64 -2.38
N THR A 220 -9.03 -2.54 -2.82
CA THR A 220 -8.23 -2.35 -4.03
C THR A 220 -8.95 -2.76 -5.32
N ARG A 221 -9.93 -3.67 -5.28
CA ARG A 221 -10.74 -4.04 -6.47
C ARG A 221 -11.84 -3.03 -6.76
N GLY A 222 -12.46 -2.45 -5.73
CA GLY A 222 -13.48 -1.41 -5.90
C GLY A 222 -12.97 -0.17 -6.65
N LEU A 223 -11.66 0.10 -6.57
CA LEU A 223 -11.00 1.21 -7.26
C LEU A 223 -10.60 0.89 -8.73
N GLU A 224 -10.57 -0.39 -9.12
CA GLU A 224 -10.29 -0.84 -10.50
C GLU A 224 -11.59 -0.91 -11.34
N ASP A 225 -12.76 -1.00 -10.70
CA ASP A 225 -14.06 -1.27 -11.36
C ASP A 225 -15.03 -0.08 -11.36
N SER A 226 -14.64 1.12 -10.91
CA SER A 226 -15.42 2.35 -11.04
C SER A 226 -15.40 2.86 -12.49
N MET A 227 -16.22 2.18 -13.30
CA MET A 227 -16.61 2.46 -14.69
C MET A 227 -17.16 3.87 -14.92
#